data_AF-A0A485N2R9-F1
#
_entry.id   AF-A0A485N2R9-F1
#
_cell.length_a   1.000
_cell.length_b   1.000
_cell.length_c   1.000
_cell.angle_alpha   90.00
_cell.angle_beta   90.00
_cell.angle_gamma   90.00
#
_symmetry.space_group_name_H-M   'P 1'
#
loop_
_entity.id
_entity.type
_entity.pdbx_description
1 polymer ?
#
loop_
_entity_poly.entity_id
_entity_poly.type
_entity_poly.pdbx_seq_one_letter_code
_entity_poly.pdbx_strand_id
1 'polypeptide(L)' 'MKQDATRNAAYVVDCEDYVHVVEFNLFESGDSGNVIAYGGSNYVVIGMCTFQEEEADIDGIQYTTLQTFQHGVRSMA' A
#
# COMPACT_ATOMS: atom_id res chain seq x y z
N MET A 1 -10.85 30.28 -14.43
CA MET A 1 -11.68 29.12 -14.04
C MET A 1 -10.82 28.27 -13.13
N LYS A 2 -11.17 28.14 -11.84
CA LYS A 2 -10.44 27.27 -10.91
C LYS A 2 -10.86 25.84 -11.22
N GLN A 3 -9.93 25.02 -11.70
CA GLN A 3 -10.12 23.58 -11.63
C GLN A 3 -10.03 23.23 -10.14
N ASP A 4 -11.17 23.00 -9.51
CA ASP A 4 -11.25 22.15 -8.33
C ASP A 4 -10.88 20.74 -8.78
N ALA A 5 -9.58 20.51 -8.89
CA ALA A 5 -9.02 19.20 -9.04
C ALA A 5 -9.13 18.54 -7.66
N THR A 6 -10.31 18.03 -7.33
CA THR A 6 -10.42 16.86 -6.46
C THR A 6 -9.69 15.74 -7.20
N ARG A 7 -8.35 15.79 -7.18
CA ARG A 7 -7.46 14.83 -7.81
C ARG A 7 -7.76 13.53 -7.08
N ASN A 8 -8.47 12.62 -7.73
CA ASN A 8 -8.40 11.22 -7.36
C ASN A 8 -6.94 10.81 -7.54
N ALA A 9 -6.15 10.94 -6.48
CA ALA A 9 -4.75 10.56 -6.45
C ALA A 9 -4.73 9.03 -6.46
N ALA A 10 -4.76 8.47 -7.66
CA ALA A 10 -4.57 7.05 -7.88
C ALA A 10 -3.08 6.80 -8.04
N TYR A 11 -2.51 6.01 -7.13
CA TYR A 11 -1.13 5.59 -7.18
C TYR A 11 -1.04 4.13 -7.59
N VAL A 12 -0.01 3.78 -8.35
CA VAL A 12 0.21 2.42 -8.88
C VAL A 12 1.53 1.92 -8.33
N VAL A 13 1.54 0.68 -7.85
CA VAL A 13 2.72 -0.01 -7.36
C VAL A 13 2.89 -1.29 -8.17
N ASP A 14 4.08 -1.49 -8.72
CA ASP A 14 4.42 -2.72 -9.43
C ASP A 14 4.46 -3.90 -8.46
N CYS A 15 3.77 -4.98 -8.80
CA CYS A 15 3.68 -6.20 -8.00
C CYS A 15 4.21 -7.40 -8.80
N GLU A 16 4.85 -8.36 -8.12
CA GLU A 16 5.46 -9.53 -8.77
C GLU A 16 4.43 -10.54 -9.30
N ASP A 17 3.23 -10.60 -8.72
CA ASP A 17 2.13 -11.50 -9.11
C ASP A 17 0.77 -10.78 -8.93
N TYR A 18 -0.31 -11.48 -9.32
CA TYR A 18 -1.68 -11.00 -9.18
C TYR A 18 -2.04 -10.74 -7.71
N VAL A 19 -2.52 -9.54 -7.43
CA VAL A 19 -2.98 -9.13 -6.10
C VAL A 19 -4.45 -9.50 -5.93
N HIS A 20 -4.75 -10.37 -4.96
CA HIS A 20 -6.11 -10.82 -4.65
C HIS A 20 -6.83 -9.92 -3.65
N VAL A 21 -6.09 -9.40 -2.67
CA VAL A 21 -6.62 -8.57 -1.59
C VAL A 21 -5.62 -7.47 -1.26
N VAL A 22 -6.15 -6.29 -0.89
CA VAL A 22 -5.39 -5.15 -0.40
C VAL A 22 -6.13 -4.58 0.79
N GLU A 23 -5.44 -4.36 1.91
CA GLU A 23 -6.02 -3.74 3.10
C GLU A 23 -5.02 -2.80 3.76
N PHE A 24 -5.47 -1.58 4.08
CA PHE A 24 -4.71 -0.67 4.93
C PHE A 24 -4.92 -1.03 6.40
N ASN A 25 -3.88 -0.85 7.20
CA ASN A 25 -3.98 -1.02 8.63
C ASN A 25 -5.02 -0.04 9.22
N LEU A 26 -6.12 -0.57 9.75
CA LEU A 26 -7.22 0.21 10.31
C LEU A 26 -6.96 0.73 11.74
N PHE A 27 -5.86 0.33 12.36
CA PHE A 27 -5.56 0.74 13.74
C PHE A 27 -4.97 2.16 13.77
N GLU A 28 -5.67 3.07 14.46
CA GLU A 28 -5.13 4.36 14.93
C GLU A 28 -4.08 4.18 16.05
N SER A 29 -3.20 3.19 15.93
CA SER A 29 -2.13 2.96 16.89
C SER A 29 -0.93 3.81 16.53
N GLY A 30 -1.05 5.14 16.68
CA GLY A 30 0.01 6.16 16.84
C GLY A 30 1.20 6.27 15.86
N ASP A 31 1.47 5.24 15.06
CA ASP A 31 2.77 5.00 14.40
C ASP A 31 2.64 4.21 13.07
N SER A 32 1.48 3.61 12.75
CA SER A 32 1.35 2.65 11.62
C SER A 32 0.05 2.76 10.83
N GLY A 33 -0.48 3.97 10.68
CA GLY A 33 -1.67 4.24 9.85
C GLY A 33 -1.44 4.11 8.33
N ASN A 34 -0.18 3.95 7.92
CA ASN A 34 0.25 3.96 6.53
C ASN A 34 0.78 2.59 6.05
N VAL A 35 0.61 1.55 6.86
CA VAL A 35 0.95 0.17 6.49
C VAL A 35 -0.15 -0.42 5.62
N ILE A 36 0.25 -1.08 4.53
CA ILE A 36 -0.62 -1.78 3.61
C ILE A 36 -0.21 -3.25 3.53
N ALA A 37 -1.20 -4.14 3.54
CA ALA A 37 -0.99 -5.55 3.26
C ALA A 37 -1.63 -5.89 1.91
N TYR A 38 -0.91 -6.64 1.07
CA TYR A 38 -1.52 -7.25 -0.10
C TYR A 38 -1.14 -8.72 -0.25
N GLY A 39 -2.12 -9.53 -0.68
CA GLY A 39 -1.98 -10.97 -0.82
C GLY A 39 -1.91 -11.40 -2.28
N GLY A 40 -0.89 -12.19 -2.63
CA GLY A 40 -0.77 -12.89 -3.90
C GLY A 40 -1.13 -14.37 -3.78
N SER A 41 -0.82 -15.17 -4.80
CA SER A 41 -1.20 -16.59 -4.88
C SER A 41 -0.66 -17.43 -3.72
N ASN A 42 0.57 -17.17 -3.27
CA ASN A 42 1.31 -17.97 -2.27
C ASN A 42 2.13 -17.10 -1.32
N TYR A 43 1.83 -15.80 -1.27
CA TYR A 43 2.54 -14.86 -0.41
C TYR A 43 1.64 -13.73 0.07
N VAL A 44 2.06 -13.09 1.15
CA VAL A 44 1.53 -11.82 1.63
C VAL A 44 2.68 -10.85 1.77
N VAL A 45 2.53 -9.64 1.24
CA VAL A 45 3.48 -8.54 1.39
C VAL A 45 2.92 -7.54 2.38
N ILE A 46 3.77 -7.11 3.30
CA ILE A 46 3.54 -5.95 4.14
C ILE A 46 4.42 -4.84 3.61
N GLY A 47 3.81 -3.72 3.23
CA GLY A 47 4.46 -2.52 2.77
C GLY A 47 4.05 -1.31 3.60
N MET A 48 4.81 -0.24 3.43
CA MET A 48 4.54 1.06 4.02
C MET A 48 4.43 2.08 2.89
N CYS A 49 3.39 2.89 2.96
CA CYS A 49 3.16 4.00 2.06
C CYS A 49 3.59 5.29 2.76
N THR A 50 4.58 6.01 2.24
CA THR A 50 4.88 7.36 2.71
C THR A 50 4.27 8.35 1.74
N PHE A 51 3.44 9.25 2.26
CA PHE A 51 2.75 10.24 1.43
C PHE A 51 3.51 11.56 1.43
N GLN A 52 3.43 12.31 0.33
CA GLN A 52 4.03 13.64 0.22
C GLN A 52 3.58 14.60 1.32
N GLU A 53 2.35 14.44 1.82
CA GLU A 53 1.82 15.21 2.95
C GLU A 53 2.59 14.97 4.27
N GLU A 54 3.25 13.82 4.39
CA GLU A 54 4.06 13.43 5.55
C GLU A 54 5.54 13.79 5.35
N GLU A 55 6.06 13.64 4.14
CA GLU A 55 7.46 13.88 3.79
C GLU A 55 7.59 14.70 2.48
N ALA A 56 8.02 15.95 2.62
CA ALA A 56 8.01 16.95 1.55
C ALA A 56 8.93 16.62 0.35
N ASP A 57 9.89 15.70 0.53
CA ASP A 57 10.84 15.27 -0.49
C ASP A 57 10.28 14.15 -1.40
N ILE A 58 9.08 13.63 -1.09
CA ILE A 58 8.40 12.62 -1.89
C ILE A 58 7.46 13.29 -2.91
N ASP A 59 7.50 12.84 -4.16
CA ASP A 59 6.54 13.26 -5.20
C ASP A 59 5.36 12.27 -5.24
N GLY A 60 4.25 12.62 -4.59
CA GLY A 60 3.06 11.77 -4.49
C GLY A 60 3.15 10.72 -3.37
N ILE A 61 3.47 9.47 -3.72
CA ILE A 61 3.59 8.36 -2.77
C ILE A 61 4.91 7.61 -2.98
N GLN A 62 5.53 7.18 -1.88
CA GLN A 62 6.59 6.21 -1.90
C GLN A 62 6.10 4.93 -1.25
N TYR A 63 6.17 3.83 -1.99
CA TYR A 63 5.89 2.50 -1.46
C TYR A 63 7.20 1.79 -1.11
N THR A 64 7.30 1.26 0.11
CA THR A 64 8.43 0.44 0.56
C THR A 64 7.93 -0.90 1.05
N THR A 65 8.44 -1.99 0.47
CA THR A 65 8.19 -3.34 1.01
C THR A 65 8.96 -3.51 2.32
N LEU A 66 8.24 -3.78 3.41
CA LEU A 66 8.83 -4.06 4.72
C LEU A 66 9.16 -5.55 4.85
N GLN A 67 8.22 -6.42 4.48
CA GLN A 67 8.41 -7.87 4.60
C GLN A 67 7.51 -8.66 3.66
N THR A 68 8.02 -9.78 3.16
CA THR A 68 7.25 -10.75 2.37
C THR A 68 7.16 -12.07 3.11
N PHE A 69 5.95 -12.55 3.34
CA PHE A 69 5.68 -13.84 3.95
C PHE A 69 5.27 -14.83 2.87
N GLN A 70 6.05 -15.90 2.72
CA GLN A 70 5.70 -17.02 1.85
C GLN A 70 4.79 -17.97 2.63
N HIS A 71 3.64 -18.34 2.06
CA HIS A 71 2.76 -19.33 2.64
C HIS A 71 2.37 -20.38 1.58
N GLY A 72 2.56 -21.67 1.91
CA GLY A 72 2.34 -22.78 0.97
C GLY A 72 0.87 -23.07 0.63
N VAL A 73 -0.07 -22.22 1.07
CA VAL A 73 -1.53 -22.44 0.95
C VAL A 73 -2.18 -21.18 0.43
N ARG A 74 -2.79 -21.21 -0.76
CA ARG A 74 -3.38 -20.02 -1.39
C ARG A 74 -4.30 -19.23 -0.45
N SER A 75 -4.05 -17.92 -0.35
CA SER A 75 -4.92 -16.99 0.38
C SER A 75 -6.12 -16.71 -0.51
N MET A 76 -7.15 -17.55 -0.41
CA MET A 76 -8.45 -17.25 -1.01
C MET A 76 -9.18 -16.31 -0.04
N ALA A 77 -9.25 -15.03 -0.42
CA ALA A 77 -10.20 -14.08 0.17
C ALA A 77 -11.58 -14.27 -0.48
#